data_AF-A0A9D4CHC4-F1
#
_entry.id   AF-A0A9D4CHC4-F1
#
_cell.length_a   1.000
_cell.length_b   1.000
_cell.length_c   1.000
_cell.angle_alpha   90.00
_cell.angle_beta   90.00
_cell.angle_gamma   90.00
#
_symmetry.space_group_name_H-M   'P 1'
#
loop_
_entity.id
_entity.type
_entity.pdbx_description
1 polymer ?
#
loop_
_entity_poly.entity_id
_entity_poly.type
_entity_poly.pdbx_seq_one_letter_code
_entity_poly.pdbx_strand_id
1 'polypeptide(L)'
;MSYPDRNSFSTSIRQILHKNNLTPPEDLLQNPPPKHQWKTTFRNATTNYCESTWKEELSIQSTAKYIQVQSAPIGHQHNIWASTDPKPHEIRRAELKARFLTGTYILQSNTARFTRNEVSATCKLCNIGDETREHLLLTCKAHTEVRSEGMNMLQQIIGRQAFAAIRCNRDNQSRKQKTDVERWSQIYCERSISSRTDQLSVAI
;
A
#
# COMPACT_ATOMS: atom_id res chain seq x y z
N MET A 1 23.26 -25.02 26.32
CA MET A 1 22.05 -24.53 25.60
C MET A 1 20.86 -24.83 26.48
N SER A 2 20.27 -23.79 27.10
CA SER A 2 19.00 -23.92 27.82
C SER A 2 17.91 -24.15 26.79
N TYR A 3 17.15 -25.24 26.92
CA TYR A 3 15.96 -25.41 26.09
C TYR A 3 14.99 -24.28 26.45
N PRO A 4 14.40 -23.58 25.47
CA PRO A 4 13.37 -22.59 25.76
C PRO A 4 12.29 -23.28 26.58
N ASP A 5 12.04 -22.73 27.76
CA ASP A 5 11.10 -23.27 28.73
C ASP A 5 9.76 -23.49 28.00
N ARG A 6 9.27 -24.74 28.02
CA ARG A 6 8.04 -25.08 27.31
C ARG A 6 6.90 -24.44 28.08
N ASN A 7 6.56 -23.20 27.71
CA ASN A 7 5.40 -22.51 28.25
C ASN A 7 4.21 -23.47 28.25
N SER A 8 3.54 -23.60 29.38
CA SER A 8 2.33 -24.40 29.48
C SER A 8 1.29 -23.91 28.46
N PHE A 9 0.47 -24.82 27.93
CA PHE A 9 -0.59 -24.49 26.98
C PHE A 9 -1.48 -23.33 27.44
N SER A 10 -1.81 -23.28 28.74
CA SER A 10 -2.58 -22.20 29.36
C SER A 10 -1.85 -20.85 29.29
N THR A 11 -0.55 -20.83 29.53
CA THR A 11 0.29 -19.62 29.40
C THR A 11 0.30 -19.12 27.96
N SER A 12 0.42 -20.01 26.98
CA SER A 12 0.35 -19.66 25.56
C SER A 12 -1.01 -19.05 25.17
N ILE A 13 -2.12 -19.61 25.66
CA ILE A 13 -3.46 -19.03 25.42
C ILE A 13 -3.54 -17.62 26.01
N ARG A 14 -3.14 -17.45 27.29
CA ARG A 14 -3.14 -16.12 27.93
C ARG A 14 -2.32 -15.10 27.14
N GLN A 15 -1.13 -15.49 26.68
CA GLN A 15 -0.28 -14.63 25.85
C GLN A 15 -0.94 -14.25 24.53
N ILE A 16 -1.59 -15.20 23.83
CA ILE A 16 -2.28 -14.93 22.57
C ILE A 16 -3.46 -13.98 22.80
N LEU A 17 -4.30 -14.24 23.82
CA LEU A 17 -5.45 -13.39 24.12
C LEU A 17 -5.01 -11.98 24.51
N HIS A 18 -4.01 -11.87 25.40
CA HIS A 18 -3.44 -10.59 25.81
C HIS A 18 -2.84 -9.82 24.61
N LYS A 19 -2.06 -10.49 23.76
CA LYS A 19 -1.43 -9.89 22.57
C LYS A 19 -2.46 -9.29 21.60
N ASN A 20 -3.64 -9.88 21.52
CA ASN A 20 -4.73 -9.41 20.66
C ASN A 20 -5.74 -8.51 21.38
N ASN A 21 -5.46 -8.08 22.62
CA ASN A 21 -6.38 -7.31 23.48
C ASN A 21 -7.77 -7.98 23.62
N LEU A 22 -7.80 -9.30 23.75
CA LEU A 22 -9.01 -10.10 23.94
C LEU A 22 -9.28 -10.38 25.42
N THR A 23 -10.54 -10.69 25.72
CA THR A 23 -11.01 -11.09 27.05
C THR A 23 -10.14 -12.23 27.63
N PRO A 24 -9.68 -12.12 28.89
CA PRO A 24 -8.89 -13.16 29.55
C PRO A 24 -9.61 -14.51 29.58
N PRO A 25 -8.87 -15.65 29.62
CA PRO A 25 -9.49 -16.97 29.65
C PRO A 25 -10.44 -17.17 30.84
N GLU A 26 -10.16 -16.56 31.99
CA GLU A 26 -10.95 -16.69 33.21
C GLU A 26 -12.38 -16.19 33.00
N ASP A 27 -12.52 -15.04 32.34
CA ASP A 27 -13.81 -14.43 32.04
C ASP A 27 -14.56 -15.19 30.94
N LEU A 28 -13.84 -15.74 29.96
CA LEU A 28 -14.42 -16.58 28.90
C LEU A 28 -15.02 -17.89 29.45
N LEU A 29 -14.47 -18.43 30.54
CA LEU A 29 -15.01 -19.62 31.20
C LEU A 29 -16.29 -19.31 31.98
N GLN A 30 -16.40 -18.11 32.56
CA GLN A 30 -17.59 -17.69 33.29
C GLN A 30 -18.76 -17.40 32.35
N ASN A 31 -18.51 -16.71 31.24
CA ASN A 31 -19.54 -16.29 30.27
C ASN A 31 -19.09 -16.59 28.83
N PRO A 32 -19.17 -17.85 28.38
CA PRO A 32 -18.65 -18.23 27.07
C PRO A 32 -19.52 -17.64 25.94
N PRO A 33 -18.94 -16.85 25.02
CA PRO A 33 -19.68 -16.36 23.87
C PRO A 33 -20.05 -17.52 22.91
N PRO A 34 -21.13 -17.39 22.12
CA PRO A 34 -21.44 -18.33 21.07
C PRO A 34 -20.25 -18.52 20.11
N LYS A 35 -19.97 -19.77 19.72
CA LYS A 35 -18.80 -20.16 18.91
C LYS A 35 -18.59 -19.29 17.66
N HIS A 36 -19.66 -18.91 16.97
CA HIS A 36 -19.57 -18.09 15.76
C HIS A 36 -19.13 -16.65 16.09
N GLN A 37 -19.69 -16.04 17.14
CA GLN A 37 -19.31 -14.70 17.60
C GLN A 37 -17.85 -14.70 18.03
N TRP A 38 -17.44 -15.69 18.83
CA TRP A 38 -16.06 -15.81 19.27
C TRP A 38 -15.07 -15.90 18.10
N LYS A 39 -15.37 -16.71 17.09
CA LYS A 39 -14.53 -16.83 15.88
C LYS A 39 -14.39 -15.49 15.15
N THR A 40 -15.48 -14.73 15.03
CA THR A 40 -15.47 -13.41 14.40
C THR A 40 -14.67 -12.41 15.23
N THR A 41 -14.90 -12.34 16.54
CA THR A 41 -14.16 -11.47 17.46
C THR A 41 -12.66 -11.76 17.42
N PHE A 42 -12.29 -13.04 17.51
CA PHE A 42 -10.90 -13.48 17.44
C PHE A 42 -10.26 -13.12 16.10
N ARG A 43 -10.95 -13.41 14.98
CA ARG A 43 -10.47 -13.04 13.63
C ARG A 43 -10.23 -11.54 13.52
N ASN A 44 -11.19 -10.72 13.93
CA ASN A 44 -11.08 -9.26 13.84
C ASN A 44 -9.94 -8.74 14.72
N ALA A 45 -9.79 -9.25 15.94
CA ALA A 45 -8.70 -8.86 16.83
C ALA A 45 -7.33 -9.22 16.25
N THR A 46 -7.18 -10.42 15.67
CA THR A 46 -5.94 -10.83 14.98
C THR A 46 -5.68 -9.99 13.74
N THR A 47 -6.68 -9.73 12.91
CA THR A 47 -6.54 -8.84 11.74
C THR A 47 -6.09 -7.45 12.17
N ASN A 48 -6.73 -6.87 13.19
CA ASN A 48 -6.39 -5.54 13.70
C ASN A 48 -4.96 -5.49 14.27
N TYR A 49 -4.56 -6.52 15.03
CA TYR A 49 -3.20 -6.65 15.56
C TYR A 49 -2.17 -6.73 14.43
N CYS A 50 -2.39 -7.60 13.43
CA CYS A 50 -1.51 -7.68 12.28
C CYS A 50 -1.45 -6.35 11.52
N GLU A 51 -2.58 -5.66 11.37
CA GLU A 51 -2.64 -4.38 10.67
C GLU A 51 -1.86 -3.30 11.39
N SER A 52 -1.98 -3.21 12.71
CA SER A 52 -1.25 -2.23 13.49
C SER A 52 0.25 -2.50 13.45
N THR A 53 0.68 -3.75 13.67
CA THR A 53 2.09 -4.15 13.57
C THR A 53 2.65 -3.88 12.17
N TRP A 54 1.90 -4.22 11.12
CA TRP A 54 2.32 -3.95 9.75
C TRP A 54 2.45 -2.44 9.47
N LYS A 55 1.50 -1.62 9.92
CA LYS A 55 1.57 -0.15 9.78
C LYS A 55 2.76 0.44 10.55
N GLU A 56 3.07 -0.09 11.72
CA GLU A 56 4.24 0.30 12.51
C GLU A 56 5.54 -0.04 11.77
N GLU A 57 5.69 -1.28 11.27
CA GLU A 57 6.85 -1.70 10.48
C GLU A 57 7.02 -0.86 9.20
N LEU A 58 5.91 -0.56 8.51
CA LEU A 58 5.91 0.34 7.37
C LEU A 58 6.39 1.76 7.73
N SER A 59 6.04 2.26 8.91
CA SER A 59 6.47 3.60 9.34
C SER A 59 7.98 3.68 9.58
N ILE A 60 8.57 2.56 10.02
CA ILE A 60 10.02 2.44 10.24
C ILE A 60 10.77 2.33 8.91
N GLN A 61 10.20 1.61 7.94
CA GLN A 61 10.84 1.37 6.64
C GLN A 61 10.43 2.43 5.61
N SER A 62 11.25 3.49 5.50
CA SER A 62 11.03 4.60 4.54
C SER A 62 10.87 4.16 3.07
N THR A 63 11.40 2.99 2.71
CA THR A 63 11.29 2.40 1.37
C THR A 63 10.05 1.52 1.19
N ALA A 64 9.44 1.03 2.27
CA ALA A 64 8.28 0.14 2.22
C ALA A 64 7.00 0.84 1.76
N LYS A 65 6.93 2.18 1.88
CA LYS A 65 5.85 2.99 1.30
C LYS A 65 5.71 2.81 -0.22
N TYR A 66 6.81 2.50 -0.91
CA TYR A 66 6.80 2.25 -2.36
C TYR A 66 6.42 0.80 -2.71
N ILE A 67 6.34 -0.07 -1.70
CA ILE A 67 5.98 -1.49 -1.81
C ILE A 67 4.50 -1.72 -1.41
N GLN A 68 3.72 -0.65 -1.19
CA GLN A 68 2.25 -0.75 -1.03
C GLN A 68 1.59 -1.15 -2.35
N VAL A 69 1.77 -2.42 -2.73
CA VAL A 69 1.22 -3.04 -3.95
C VAL A 69 -0.26 -3.42 -3.75
N GLN A 70 -0.74 -3.48 -2.50
CA GLN A 70 -2.14 -3.78 -2.15
C GLN A 70 -2.68 -2.82 -1.09
N SER A 71 -3.95 -2.42 -1.26
CA SER A 71 -4.69 -1.57 -0.33
C SER A 71 -5.16 -2.29 0.95
N ALA A 72 -5.29 -3.63 0.92
CA ALA A 72 -5.73 -4.45 2.04
C ALA A 72 -4.92 -5.76 2.10
N PRO A 73 -3.69 -5.74 2.63
CA PRO A 73 -2.78 -6.89 2.55
C PRO A 73 -3.10 -8.01 3.55
N ILE A 74 -3.89 -7.74 4.60
CA ILE A 74 -4.15 -8.72 5.65
C ILE A 74 -5.44 -9.47 5.35
N GLY A 75 -5.36 -10.80 5.41
CA GLY A 75 -6.45 -11.70 5.05
C GLY A 75 -6.61 -11.92 3.54
N HIS A 76 -5.86 -11.20 2.71
CA HIS A 76 -5.86 -11.37 1.27
C HIS A 76 -4.53 -11.87 0.75
N GLN A 77 -4.59 -12.67 -0.30
CA GLN A 77 -3.39 -13.15 -0.99
C GLN A 77 -2.73 -11.98 -1.73
N HIS A 78 -1.41 -11.83 -1.60
CA HIS A 78 -0.65 -10.80 -2.32
C HIS A 78 -0.80 -10.95 -3.84
N ASN A 79 -0.84 -9.83 -4.58
CA ASN A 79 -1.03 -9.79 -6.04
C ASN A 79 -0.04 -10.70 -6.81
N ILE A 80 1.19 -10.83 -6.30
CA ILE A 80 2.18 -11.76 -6.84
C ILE A 80 1.61 -13.18 -6.86
N TRP A 81 1.09 -13.65 -5.74
CA TRP A 81 0.60 -15.01 -5.61
C TRP A 81 -0.77 -15.19 -6.27
N ALA A 82 -1.63 -14.18 -6.23
CA ALA A 82 -2.96 -14.23 -6.85
C ALA A 82 -2.90 -14.36 -8.38
N SER A 83 -1.84 -13.84 -9.02
CA SER A 83 -1.60 -13.92 -10.47
C SER A 83 -0.71 -15.10 -10.91
N THR A 84 -0.29 -15.94 -9.97
CA THR A 84 0.66 -17.03 -10.24
C THR A 84 -0.08 -18.33 -10.58
N ASP A 85 0.20 -18.89 -11.76
CA ASP A 85 -0.26 -20.23 -12.11
C ASP A 85 0.31 -21.28 -11.12
N PRO A 86 -0.43 -22.35 -10.79
CA PRO A 86 0.01 -23.38 -9.85
C PRO A 86 1.13 -24.29 -10.41
N LYS A 87 1.84 -23.87 -11.46
CA LYS A 87 2.95 -24.62 -12.06
C LYS A 87 4.23 -24.40 -11.25
N PRO A 88 5.06 -25.43 -11.00
CA PRO A 88 6.24 -25.31 -10.14
C PRO A 88 7.23 -24.20 -10.55
N HIS A 89 7.39 -23.94 -11.84
CA HIS A 89 8.28 -22.87 -12.32
C HIS A 89 7.72 -21.47 -12.05
N GLU A 90 6.42 -21.26 -12.21
CA GLU A 90 5.77 -19.97 -11.91
C GLU A 90 5.78 -19.68 -10.42
N ILE A 91 5.56 -20.69 -9.57
CA ILE A 91 5.69 -20.56 -8.10
C ILE A 91 7.11 -20.10 -7.72
N ARG A 92 8.15 -20.69 -8.30
CA ARG A 92 9.55 -20.26 -8.06
C ARG A 92 9.80 -18.82 -8.52
N ARG A 93 9.25 -18.41 -9.68
CA ARG A 93 9.36 -17.03 -10.16
C ARG A 93 8.65 -16.06 -9.23
N ALA A 94 7.48 -16.42 -8.73
CA ALA A 94 6.71 -15.64 -7.78
C ALA A 94 7.44 -15.49 -6.44
N GLU A 95 8.06 -16.56 -5.95
CA GLU A 95 8.90 -16.54 -4.75
C GLU A 95 10.09 -15.57 -4.90
N LEU A 96 10.78 -15.62 -6.04
CA LEU A 96 11.86 -14.67 -6.32
C LEU A 96 11.35 -13.22 -6.33
N LYS A 97 10.22 -12.94 -7.00
CA LYS A 97 9.59 -11.61 -6.99
C LYS A 97 9.27 -11.16 -5.56
N ALA A 98 8.71 -12.05 -4.74
CA ALA A 98 8.39 -11.75 -3.35
C ALA A 98 9.65 -11.39 -2.56
N ARG A 99 10.72 -12.19 -2.68
CA ARG A 99 12.02 -11.93 -2.02
C ARG A 99 12.63 -10.59 -2.42
N PHE A 100 12.50 -10.19 -3.70
CA PHE A 100 12.94 -8.87 -4.15
C PHE A 100 12.13 -7.74 -3.53
N LEU A 101 10.79 -7.88 -3.47
CA LEU A 101 9.93 -6.88 -2.85
C LEU A 101 10.21 -6.75 -1.35
N THR A 102 10.41 -7.86 -0.64
CA THR A 102 10.67 -7.86 0.80
C THR A 102 12.13 -7.58 1.14
N GLY A 103 13.01 -7.40 0.15
CA GLY A 103 14.44 -7.18 0.38
C GLY A 103 15.19 -8.38 0.96
N THR A 104 14.60 -9.57 0.93
CA THR A 104 15.20 -10.82 1.42
C THR A 104 15.90 -11.62 0.32
N TYR A 105 15.94 -11.10 -0.90
CA TYR A 105 16.73 -11.68 -1.99
C TYR A 105 18.23 -11.53 -1.68
N ILE A 106 18.93 -12.66 -1.62
CA ILE A 106 20.38 -12.70 -1.36
C ILE A 106 21.12 -12.46 -2.68
N LEU A 107 21.66 -11.26 -2.82
CA LEU A 107 22.50 -10.86 -3.94
C LEU A 107 23.84 -11.61 -3.95
N GLN A 108 24.46 -11.81 -5.13
CA GLN A 108 25.83 -12.36 -5.17
C GLN A 108 26.84 -11.48 -4.43
N SER A 109 26.70 -10.15 -4.48
CA SER A 109 27.51 -9.22 -3.68
C SER A 109 27.42 -9.49 -2.17
N ASN A 110 26.21 -9.77 -1.65
CA ASN A 110 26.04 -10.16 -0.25
C ASN A 110 26.69 -11.50 0.05
N THR A 111 26.54 -12.46 -0.86
CA THR A 111 27.13 -13.81 -0.71
C THR A 111 28.65 -13.74 -0.68
N ALA A 112 29.26 -13.01 -1.61
CA ALA A 112 30.70 -12.79 -1.68
C ALA A 112 31.25 -12.11 -0.42
N ARG A 113 30.49 -11.18 0.18
CA ARG A 113 30.91 -10.47 1.40
C ARG A 113 30.89 -11.34 2.66
N PHE A 114 29.95 -12.28 2.77
CA PHE A 114 29.72 -13.04 4.02
C PHE A 114 30.20 -14.50 3.96
N THR A 115 30.54 -15.02 2.78
CA THR A 115 31.04 -16.38 2.63
C THR A 115 32.57 -16.40 2.78
N ARG A 116 33.12 -17.40 3.47
CA ARG A 116 34.59 -17.56 3.61
C ARG A 116 35.28 -18.02 2.32
N ASN A 117 34.52 -18.61 1.41
CA ASN A 117 34.99 -19.08 0.12
C ASN A 117 35.02 -17.92 -0.87
N GLU A 118 35.95 -17.96 -1.83
CA GLU A 118 35.98 -17.04 -2.96
C GLU A 118 34.76 -17.25 -3.85
N VAL A 119 33.69 -16.51 -3.56
CA VAL A 119 32.49 -16.43 -4.40
C VAL A 119 32.56 -15.13 -5.18
N SER A 120 32.50 -15.21 -6.51
CA SER A 120 32.43 -14.01 -7.34
C SER A 120 31.14 -13.23 -7.06
N ALA A 121 31.28 -11.92 -6.84
CA ALA A 121 30.16 -11.00 -6.71
C ALA A 121 29.46 -10.72 -8.05
N THR A 122 30.01 -11.19 -9.18
CA THR A 122 29.53 -10.87 -10.52
C THR A 122 28.09 -11.34 -10.77
N CYS A 123 27.31 -10.50 -11.44
CA CYS A 123 25.94 -10.80 -11.84
C CYS A 123 25.88 -12.00 -12.78
N LYS A 124 25.20 -13.08 -12.37
CA LYS A 124 25.11 -14.32 -13.15
C LYS A 124 24.24 -14.22 -14.40
N LEU A 125 23.45 -13.16 -14.52
CA LEU A 125 22.52 -12.96 -15.63
C LEU A 125 23.19 -12.28 -16.83
N CYS A 126 24.02 -11.27 -16.58
CA CYS A 126 24.68 -10.50 -17.64
C CYS A 126 26.21 -10.71 -17.68
N ASN A 127 26.79 -11.28 -16.62
CA ASN A 127 28.24 -11.43 -16.41
C ASN A 127 29.01 -10.10 -16.51
N ILE A 128 28.37 -8.97 -16.21
CA ILE A 128 28.96 -7.62 -16.28
C ILE A 128 28.82 -6.96 -14.90
N GLY A 129 29.94 -6.85 -14.19
CA GLY A 129 30.02 -6.19 -12.88
C GLY A 129 29.31 -6.94 -11.75
N ASP A 130 29.34 -6.35 -10.57
CA ASP A 130 28.79 -6.97 -9.36
C ASP A 130 27.26 -6.97 -9.34
N GLU A 131 26.67 -8.06 -8.82
CA GLU A 131 25.24 -8.19 -8.61
C GLU A 131 24.81 -7.35 -7.40
N THR A 132 24.60 -6.06 -7.60
CA THR A 132 23.94 -5.18 -6.64
C THR A 132 22.45 -5.03 -6.97
N ARG A 133 21.66 -4.54 -6.02
CA ARG A 133 20.24 -4.23 -6.26
C ARG A 133 20.08 -3.19 -7.38
N GLU A 134 20.92 -2.16 -7.37
CA GLU A 134 20.96 -1.13 -8.42
C GLU A 134 21.33 -1.72 -9.77
N HIS A 135 22.33 -2.62 -9.81
CA HIS A 135 22.68 -3.32 -11.05
C HIS A 135 21.47 -4.06 -11.61
N LEU A 136 20.84 -4.95 -10.83
CA LEU A 136 19.70 -5.74 -11.29
C LEU A 136 18.53 -4.88 -11.75
N LEU A 137 18.16 -3.86 -10.96
CA LEU A 137 16.97 -3.05 -11.21
C LEU A 137 17.15 -1.95 -12.24
N LEU A 138 18.38 -1.43 -12.45
CA LEU A 138 18.59 -0.22 -13.26
C LEU A 138 19.48 -0.46 -14.49
N THR A 139 20.54 -1.28 -14.38
CA THR A 139 21.58 -1.33 -15.42
C THR A 139 21.81 -2.71 -16.05
N CYS A 140 21.33 -3.80 -15.45
CA CYS A 140 21.55 -5.15 -15.91
C CYS A 140 21.02 -5.34 -17.34
N LYS A 141 21.87 -5.74 -18.28
CA LYS A 141 21.50 -5.88 -19.70
C LYS A 141 20.43 -6.94 -19.92
N ALA A 142 20.45 -8.01 -19.13
CA ALA A 142 19.48 -9.11 -19.20
C ALA A 142 18.02 -8.67 -18.91
N HIS A 143 17.84 -7.54 -18.24
CA HIS A 143 16.51 -7.00 -17.90
C HIS A 143 16.11 -5.76 -18.70
N THR A 144 16.85 -5.40 -19.76
CA THR A 144 16.60 -4.17 -20.52
C THR A 144 15.19 -4.12 -21.12
N GLU A 145 14.75 -5.22 -21.72
CA GLU A 145 13.42 -5.32 -22.35
C GLU A 145 12.31 -5.13 -21.30
N VAL A 146 12.35 -5.91 -20.21
CA VAL A 146 11.36 -5.82 -19.12
C VAL A 146 11.33 -4.42 -18.49
N ARG A 147 12.50 -3.77 -18.32
CA ARG A 147 12.56 -2.38 -17.83
C ARG A 147 11.91 -1.41 -18.81
N SER A 148 12.18 -1.56 -20.11
CA SER A 148 11.60 -0.67 -21.12
C SER A 148 10.08 -0.79 -21.16
N GLU A 149 9.54 -2.01 -21.07
CA GLU A 149 8.11 -2.27 -20.99
C GLU A 149 7.49 -1.64 -19.73
N GLY A 150 8.10 -1.88 -18.56
CA GLY A 150 7.64 -1.30 -17.29
C GLY A 150 7.68 0.23 -17.29
N MET A 151 8.73 0.84 -17.85
CA MET A 151 8.84 2.31 -17.97
C MET A 151 7.76 2.87 -18.90
N ASN A 152 7.46 2.20 -20.01
CA ASN A 152 6.37 2.60 -20.90
C ASN A 152 5.01 2.54 -20.18
N MET A 153 4.74 1.48 -19.41
CA MET A 153 3.51 1.38 -18.61
C MET A 153 3.43 2.51 -17.58
N LEU A 154 4.52 2.80 -16.87
CA LEU A 154 4.57 3.89 -15.89
C LEU A 154 4.32 5.25 -16.54
N GLN A 155 4.92 5.52 -17.70
CA GLN A 155 4.69 6.74 -18.46
C GLN A 155 3.22 6.87 -18.90
N GLN A 156 2.57 5.78 -19.32
CA GLN A 156 1.15 5.79 -19.65
C GLN A 156 0.27 6.09 -18.43
N ILE A 157 0.58 5.52 -17.26
CA ILE A 157 -0.17 5.76 -16.02
C ILE A 157 -0.02 7.22 -15.58
N ILE A 158 1.23 7.73 -15.54
CA ILE A 158 1.53 9.11 -15.17
C ILE A 158 0.85 10.07 -16.16
N GLY A 159 0.94 9.79 -17.46
CA GLY A 159 0.26 10.57 -18.49
C GLY A 159 -1.25 10.64 -18.27
N ARG A 160 -1.90 9.51 -18.02
CA ARG A 160 -3.35 9.46 -17.72
C ARG A 160 -3.72 10.26 -16.48
N GLN A 161 -2.92 10.18 -15.41
CA GLN A 161 -3.16 10.96 -14.18
C GLN A 161 -2.99 12.47 -14.42
N ALA A 162 -1.96 12.88 -15.18
CA ALA A 162 -1.76 14.27 -15.55
C ALA A 162 -2.94 14.82 -16.38
N PHE A 163 -3.44 14.05 -17.36
CA PHE A 163 -4.62 14.44 -18.13
C PHE A 163 -5.91 14.51 -17.29
N ALA A 164 -6.10 13.59 -16.35
CA ALA A 164 -7.25 13.61 -15.44
C ALA A 164 -7.21 14.85 -14.51
N ALA A 165 -6.04 15.21 -14.00
CA ALA A 165 -5.85 16.41 -13.19
C ALA A 165 -6.13 17.70 -13.99
N ILE A 166 -5.66 17.78 -15.24
CA ILE A 166 -5.92 18.91 -16.14
C ILE A 166 -7.43 19.04 -16.43
N ARG A 167 -8.13 17.93 -16.71
CA ARG A 167 -9.58 17.94 -16.96
C ARG A 167 -10.36 18.43 -15.74
N CYS A 168 -10.04 17.94 -14.55
CA CYS A 168 -10.67 18.38 -13.30
C CYS A 168 -10.48 19.89 -13.05
N ASN A 169 -9.29 20.42 -13.33
CA ASN A 169 -9.02 21.85 -13.17
C ASN A 169 -9.83 22.69 -14.16
N ARG A 170 -9.99 22.23 -15.41
CA ARG A 170 -10.83 22.89 -16.42
C ARG A 170 -12.31 22.91 -16.03
N ASP A 171 -12.83 21.78 -15.55
CA ASP A 171 -14.23 21.68 -15.10
C ASP A 171 -14.51 22.56 -13.87
N ASN A 172 -13.54 22.67 -12.95
CA ASN A 172 -13.62 23.56 -11.80
C ASN A 172 -13.56 25.05 -12.20
N GLN A 173 -12.73 25.42 -13.19
CA GLN A 173 -12.70 26.78 -13.73
C GLN A 173 -14.03 27.15 -14.43
N SER A 174 -14.60 26.24 -15.22
CA SER A 174 -15.90 26.45 -15.87
C SER A 174 -17.04 26.57 -14.85
N ARG A 175 -17.02 25.78 -13.76
CA ARG A 175 -17.99 25.94 -12.66
C ARG A 175 -17.83 27.27 -11.93
N LYS A 176 -16.59 27.70 -11.64
CA LYS A 176 -16.34 28.98 -10.98
C LYS A 176 -16.80 30.18 -11.82
N GLN A 177 -16.55 30.14 -13.13
CA GLN A 177 -17.06 31.16 -14.06
C GLN A 177 -18.59 31.18 -14.11
N LYS A 178 -19.24 30.01 -14.09
CA LYS A 178 -20.71 29.94 -14.09
C LYS A 178 -21.31 30.49 -12.80
N THR A 179 -20.73 30.16 -11.64
CA THR A 179 -21.17 30.73 -10.35
C THR A 179 -20.92 32.23 -10.26
N ASP A 180 -19.84 32.74 -10.85
CA ASP A 180 -19.57 34.18 -10.87
C ASP A 180 -20.58 34.91 -11.77
N VAL A 181 -20.91 34.38 -12.95
CA VAL A 181 -21.95 34.94 -13.84
C VAL A 181 -23.34 34.94 -13.19
N GLU A 182 -23.73 33.83 -12.54
CA GLU A 182 -25.00 33.75 -11.80
C GLU A 182 -25.05 34.75 -10.63
N ARG A 183 -23.94 34.93 -9.90
CA ARG A 183 -23.82 35.91 -8.81
C ARG A 183 -23.91 37.36 -9.30
N TRP A 184 -23.28 37.69 -10.44
CA TRP A 184 -23.39 39.03 -11.04
C TRP A 184 -24.80 39.31 -11.55
N SER A 185 -25.51 38.31 -12.08
CA SER A 185 -26.90 38.45 -12.53
C SER A 185 -27.86 38.74 -11.36
N GLN A 186 -27.68 38.09 -10.20
CA GLN A 186 -28.45 38.39 -8.99
C GLN A 186 -28.20 39.82 -8.47
N ILE A 187 -26.93 40.24 -8.39
CA ILE A 187 -26.57 41.61 -7.95
C ILE A 187 -27.17 42.68 -8.88
N TYR A 188 -27.18 42.44 -10.19
CA TYR A 188 -27.78 43.37 -11.15
C TYR A 188 -29.31 43.44 -11.01
N CYS A 189 -29.97 42.31 -10.73
CA CYS A 189 -31.41 42.25 -10.49
C CYS A 189 -31.79 43.04 -9.22
N GLU A 190 -31.09 42.85 -8.11
CA GLU A 190 -31.35 43.54 -6.85
C GLU A 190 -31.12 45.07 -6.95
N ARG A 191 -30.07 45.50 -7.65
CA ARG A 191 -29.82 46.94 -7.89
C ARG A 191 -30.88 47.60 -8.78
N SER A 192 -31.41 46.89 -9.77
CA SER A 192 -32.48 47.40 -10.65
C SER A 192 -33.83 47.56 -9.93
N ILE A 193 -34.06 46.79 -8.87
CA ILE A 193 -35.25 46.91 -8.01
C ILE A 193 -35.09 48.11 -7.07
N SER A 194 -33.90 48.33 -6.51
CA SER A 194 -33.61 49.46 -5.61
C SER A 194 -33.64 50.83 -6.31
N SER A 195 -33.32 50.93 -7.60
CA SER A 195 -33.33 52.22 -8.33
C SER A 195 -34.73 52.65 -8.79
N ARG A 196 -35.74 51.77 -8.73
CA ARG A 196 -37.13 52.11 -9.06
C ARG A 196 -37.92 52.66 -7.88
N THR A 197 -37.50 52.37 -6.64
CA THR A 197 -38.13 52.92 -5.43
C THR A 197 -37.80 54.39 -5.20
N ASP A 198 -36.68 54.89 -5.71
CA ASP A 198 -36.25 56.28 -5.50
C ASP A 198 -36.85 57.29 -6.51
N GLN A 199 -37.50 56.83 -7.58
CA GLN A 199 -38.19 57.72 -8.54
C GLN A 199 -39.67 57.96 -8.20
N LEU A 200 -40.23 57.23 -7.23
CA LEU A 200 -41.62 57.40 -6.79
C LEU A 200 -41.78 58.37 -5.61
N SER A 201 -40.69 58.94 -5.09
CA SER A 201 -40.71 59.89 -3.96
C SER A 201 -40.57 61.37 -4.35
N VAL A 202 -40.68 61.73 -5.63
CA VAL A 202 -40.59 63.14 -6.12
C VAL A 202 -41.89 63.66 -6.74
N ALA A 203 -43.00 62.94 -6.59
CA ALA A 203 -44.31 63.32 -7.15
C ALA A 203 -45.38 63.60 -6.08
N ILE A 204 -44.99 64.26 -4.97
CA ILE A 204 -45.93 64.86 -4.00
C ILE A 204 -45.47 66.29 -3.72
#